data_AF-S4T2J6-F1
#
_entry.id   AF-S4T2J6-F1
#
_cell.length_a   1.000
_cell.length_b   1.000
_cell.length_c   1.000
_cell.angle_alpha   90.00
_cell.angle_beta   90.00
_cell.angle_gamma   90.00
#
_symmetry.space_group_name_H-M   'P 1'
#
loop_
_entity.id
_entity.type
_entity.pdbx_description
1 polymer ?
#
loop_
_entity_poly.entity_id
_entity_poly.type
_entity_poly.pdbx_seq_one_letter_code
_entity_poly.pdbx_strand_id
1 'polypeptide(L)'
;FRSLALFGYFEGGKRLPAPYSGNILSVAFDSGWFWYIPLSDTLTSVGAVVRREDAEKIQGDQEKALKTLIAECPLISEYLSDARRVTSGKYGELRVRKDYSYHQTSFWRPGMILVGDAACFVDPVFSSGVHLATYSGLLAARSINSVLGGDTDEKTALTEFEARYRREYGVFYEFLTSFYQMNVNEDSYFWQAKKVTNNQHTEIESFVDLVGGVSSGEAALTPTDRIVERSAEFSAAVDQMAGGDEDSMVPLYKS
;
A
#
# COMPACT_ATOMS: atom_id res chain seq x y z
N PHE A 1 -12.42 3.42 -4.23
CA PHE A 1 -12.09 4.24 -3.03
C PHE A 1 -11.97 5.69 -3.45
N ARG A 2 -12.41 6.64 -2.60
CA ARG A 2 -12.37 8.09 -2.91
C ARG A 2 -11.67 8.83 -1.78
N SER A 3 -10.42 8.48 -1.54
CA SER A 3 -9.57 9.07 -0.52
C SER A 3 -8.84 10.31 -1.06
N LEU A 4 -8.41 11.18 -0.16
CA LEU A 4 -7.48 12.26 -0.48
C LEU A 4 -6.27 12.13 0.43
N ALA A 5 -5.09 12.31 -0.14
CA ALA A 5 -3.83 12.29 0.61
C ALA A 5 -3.28 13.70 0.75
N LEU A 6 -2.93 14.11 1.97
CA LEU A 6 -2.12 15.29 2.26
C LEU A 6 -0.82 14.84 2.92
N PHE A 7 0.31 15.19 2.31
CA PHE A 7 1.61 14.67 2.76
C PHE A 7 2.76 15.66 2.64
N GLY A 8 3.80 15.37 3.41
CA GLY A 8 5.04 16.12 3.49
C GLY A 8 6.19 15.26 3.96
N TYR A 9 7.32 15.92 4.23
CA TYR A 9 8.55 15.26 4.63
C TYR A 9 9.09 15.87 5.91
N PHE A 10 9.64 15.01 6.77
CA PHE A 10 10.12 15.36 8.10
C PHE A 10 11.52 14.82 8.34
N GLU A 11 12.36 15.60 8.98
CA GLU A 11 13.70 15.23 9.44
C GLU A 11 13.70 14.95 10.95
N GLY A 12 14.40 13.91 11.38
CA GLY A 12 14.58 13.59 12.80
C GLY A 12 13.37 12.92 13.46
N GLY A 13 12.48 12.33 12.67
CA GLY A 13 11.39 11.51 13.19
C GLY A 13 11.89 10.19 13.78
N LYS A 14 11.18 9.66 14.78
CA LYS A 14 11.49 8.38 15.41
C LYS A 14 11.44 7.22 14.40
N ARG A 15 11.96 6.07 14.80
CA ARG A 15 11.93 4.83 14.04
C ARG A 15 11.24 3.76 14.86
N LEU A 16 10.64 2.78 14.18
CA LEU A 16 10.25 1.54 14.84
C LEU A 16 11.48 0.91 15.52
N PRO A 17 11.31 0.23 16.66
CA PRO A 17 12.39 -0.48 17.32
C PRO A 17 13.10 -1.44 16.36
N ALA A 18 14.40 -1.63 16.55
CA ALA A 18 15.15 -2.62 15.79
C ALA A 18 14.55 -4.03 16.00
N PRO A 19 14.51 -4.88 14.96
CA PRO A 19 15.14 -4.71 13.64
C PRO A 19 14.27 -3.96 12.60
N TYR A 20 13.10 -3.44 12.96
CA TYR A 20 12.08 -2.95 12.03
C TYR A 20 12.21 -1.47 11.68
N SER A 21 13.35 -0.84 11.98
CA SER A 21 13.54 0.61 11.82
C SER A 21 13.37 1.12 10.39
N GLY A 22 13.48 0.25 9.38
CA GLY A 22 13.24 0.57 7.97
C GLY A 22 11.83 0.27 7.45
N ASN A 23 10.95 -0.33 8.27
CA ASN A 23 9.61 -0.71 7.83
C ASN A 23 8.73 0.53 7.63
N ILE A 24 7.76 0.40 6.72
CA ILE A 24 6.61 1.31 6.67
C ILE A 24 5.77 1.12 7.93
N LEU A 25 5.30 2.22 8.50
CA LEU A 25 4.27 2.24 9.53
C LEU A 25 3.00 2.86 8.95
N SER A 26 1.89 2.12 9.05
CA SER A 26 0.54 2.57 8.67
C SER A 26 -0.33 2.64 9.91
N VAL A 27 -0.88 3.81 10.23
CA VAL A 27 -1.62 4.04 11.49
C VAL A 27 -3.02 4.57 11.20
N ALA A 28 -4.05 3.82 11.58
CA ALA A 28 -5.43 4.30 11.50
C ALA A 28 -5.71 5.37 12.58
N PHE A 29 -6.60 6.31 12.26
CA PHE A 29 -7.11 7.32 13.19
C PHE A 29 -8.52 7.73 12.77
N ASP A 30 -9.17 8.58 13.55
CA ASP A 30 -10.59 8.90 13.37
C ASP A 30 -10.94 9.37 11.95
N SER A 31 -10.06 10.12 11.27
CA SER A 31 -10.34 10.69 9.93
C SER A 31 -9.82 9.84 8.76
N GLY A 32 -9.14 8.71 9.02
CA GLY A 32 -8.53 7.88 7.99
C GLY A 32 -7.31 7.10 8.49
N TRP A 33 -6.20 7.19 7.78
CA TRP A 33 -4.93 6.59 8.21
C TRP A 33 -3.72 7.40 7.75
N PHE A 34 -2.58 7.19 8.41
CA PHE A 34 -1.29 7.79 8.05
C PHE A 34 -0.34 6.74 7.50
N TRP A 35 0.40 7.08 6.44
CA TRP A 35 1.68 6.40 6.17
C TRP A 35 2.82 7.14 6.86
N TYR A 36 3.84 6.38 7.25
CA TYR A 36 5.10 6.85 7.78
C TYR A 36 6.22 6.00 7.18
N ILE A 37 6.97 6.55 6.22
CA ILE A 37 7.97 5.81 5.42
C ILE A 37 9.35 6.42 5.66
N PRO A 38 10.26 5.71 6.34
CA PRO A 38 11.67 6.07 6.41
C PRO A 38 12.29 6.06 5.01
N LEU A 39 12.88 7.18 4.58
CA LEU A 39 13.57 7.30 3.29
C LEU A 39 15.10 7.32 3.41
N SER A 40 15.59 7.72 4.59
CA SER A 40 16.99 7.66 5.01
C SER A 40 17.03 7.68 6.53
N ASP A 41 18.23 7.70 7.11
CA ASP A 41 18.44 7.79 8.55
C ASP A 41 17.72 9.00 9.17
N THR A 42 17.64 10.12 8.44
CA THR A 42 17.05 11.36 8.94
C THR A 42 15.70 11.69 8.31
N LEU A 43 15.49 11.38 7.03
CA LEU A 43 14.31 11.80 6.27
C LEU A 43 13.17 10.77 6.32
N THR A 44 11.95 11.26 6.52
CA THR A 44 10.72 10.45 6.57
C THR A 44 9.63 11.10 5.73
N SER A 45 8.97 10.32 4.87
CA SER A 45 7.71 10.72 4.22
C SER A 45 6.55 10.42 5.14
N VAL A 46 5.68 11.41 5.38
CA VAL A 46 4.49 11.26 6.23
C VAL A 46 3.29 11.85 5.52
N GLY A 47 2.21 11.08 5.43
CA GLY A 47 1.00 11.52 4.75
C GLY A 47 -0.26 10.98 5.38
N ALA A 48 -1.26 11.85 5.53
CA ALA A 48 -2.60 11.50 5.95
C ALA A 48 -3.45 11.18 4.73
N VAL A 49 -4.01 9.97 4.69
CA VAL A 49 -5.05 9.56 3.75
C VAL A 49 -6.38 9.70 4.46
N VAL A 50 -7.14 10.73 4.10
CA VAL A 50 -8.44 11.04 4.71
C VAL A 50 -9.58 10.48 3.86
N ARG A 51 -10.66 10.09 4.54
CA ARG A 51 -11.89 9.68 3.87
C ARG A 51 -12.55 10.86 3.15
N ARG A 52 -13.43 10.55 2.21
CA ARG A 52 -14.05 11.56 1.33
C ARG A 52 -14.88 12.58 2.12
N GLU A 53 -15.62 12.09 3.11
CA GLU A 53 -16.46 12.87 4.00
C GLU A 53 -15.66 13.89 4.82
N ASP A 54 -14.40 13.57 5.12
CA ASP A 54 -13.47 14.43 5.87
C ASP A 54 -12.57 15.26 4.95
N ALA A 55 -12.83 15.30 3.63
CA ALA A 55 -11.99 15.99 2.66
C ALA A 55 -11.85 17.50 2.91
N GLU A 56 -12.79 18.11 3.62
CA GLU A 56 -12.71 19.51 4.05
C GLU A 56 -11.57 19.77 5.05
N LYS A 57 -11.17 18.75 5.84
CA LYS A 57 -10.08 18.87 6.82
C LYS A 57 -8.72 19.17 6.18
N ILE A 58 -8.55 18.85 4.90
CA ILE A 58 -7.32 19.11 4.14
C ILE A 58 -7.43 20.30 3.17
N GLN A 59 -8.55 21.04 3.20
CA GLN A 59 -8.73 22.24 2.38
C GLN A 59 -8.16 23.48 3.10
N GLY A 60 -7.71 24.46 2.31
CA GLY A 60 -7.17 25.71 2.84
C GLY A 60 -5.67 25.63 3.16
N ASP A 61 -5.29 26.07 4.35
CA ASP A 61 -3.90 26.06 4.82
C ASP A 61 -3.45 24.62 5.09
N GLN A 62 -2.67 24.08 4.16
CA GLN A 62 -2.18 22.71 4.19
C GLN A 62 -1.25 22.43 5.39
N GLU A 63 -0.50 23.44 5.85
CA GLU A 63 0.43 23.26 6.97
C GLU A 63 -0.34 23.16 8.28
N LYS A 64 -1.36 24.01 8.47
CA LYS A 64 -2.30 23.88 9.56
C LYS A 64 -3.08 22.56 9.50
N ALA A 65 -3.58 22.19 8.33
CA ALA A 65 -4.35 20.96 8.13
C ALA A 65 -3.55 19.71 8.51
N LEU A 66 -2.33 19.55 7.96
CA LEU A 66 -1.48 18.39 8.26
C LEU A 66 -1.12 18.35 9.75
N LYS A 67 -0.81 19.50 10.37
CA LYS A 67 -0.52 19.57 11.80
C LYS A 67 -1.71 19.14 12.66
N THR A 68 -2.93 19.54 12.31
CA THR A 68 -4.15 19.10 13.00
C THR A 68 -4.34 17.59 12.87
N LEU A 69 -4.19 17.03 11.67
CA LEU A 69 -4.34 15.59 11.44
C LEU A 69 -3.27 14.78 12.20
N ILE A 70 -2.03 15.27 12.26
CA ILE A 70 -0.97 14.64 13.07
C ILE A 70 -1.37 14.63 14.55
N ALA A 71 -1.93 15.73 15.06
CA ALA A 71 -2.37 15.81 16.45
C ALA A 71 -3.57 14.89 16.75
N GLU A 72 -4.41 14.57 15.76
CA GLU A 72 -5.50 13.58 15.87
C GLU A 72 -4.98 12.13 15.93
N CYS A 73 -3.70 11.86 15.60
CA CYS A 73 -3.12 10.53 15.60
C CYS A 73 -1.98 10.42 16.64
N PRO A 74 -2.25 9.93 17.86
CA PRO A 74 -1.29 9.95 18.97
C PRO A 74 0.08 9.34 18.65
N LEU A 75 0.11 8.18 17.99
CA LEU A 75 1.36 7.50 17.64
C LEU A 75 2.20 8.32 16.65
N ILE A 76 1.57 8.92 15.62
CA ILE A 76 2.27 9.75 14.65
C ILE A 76 2.75 11.06 15.29
N SER A 77 1.94 11.66 16.16
CA SER A 77 2.34 12.82 16.96
C SER A 77 3.58 12.53 17.81
N GLU A 78 3.61 11.36 18.47
CA GLU A 78 4.74 10.90 19.28
C GLU A 78 5.99 10.62 18.43
N TYR A 79 5.83 10.07 17.23
CA TYR A 79 6.93 9.78 16.30
C TYR A 79 7.51 11.04 15.66
N LEU A 80 6.76 12.14 15.67
CA LEU A 80 7.16 13.44 15.13
C LEU A 80 7.44 14.49 16.22
N SER A 81 7.46 14.12 17.50
CA SER A 81 7.63 15.05 18.63
C SER A 81 8.85 15.95 18.50
N ASP A 82 9.97 15.36 18.07
CA ASP A 82 11.26 16.04 17.90
C ASP A 82 11.60 16.29 16.42
N ALA A 83 10.70 15.89 15.52
CA ALA A 83 10.90 16.01 14.09
C ALA A 83 10.64 17.43 13.59
N ARG A 84 11.31 17.79 12.49
CA ARG A 84 11.11 19.08 11.82
C ARG A 84 10.59 18.84 10.42
N ARG A 85 9.52 19.54 10.05
CA ARG A 85 9.06 19.54 8.66
C ARG A 85 10.14 20.17 7.78
N VAL A 86 10.49 19.50 6.69
CA VAL A 86 11.36 20.09 5.67
C VAL A 86 10.58 21.21 4.99
N THR A 87 11.18 22.39 4.85
CA THR A 87 10.54 23.60 4.30
C THR A 87 11.20 24.15 3.04
N SER A 88 12.29 23.53 2.56
CA SER A 88 13.02 23.96 1.38
C SER A 88 13.28 22.81 0.39
N GLY A 89 13.56 23.15 -0.87
CA GLY A 89 13.81 22.18 -1.93
C GLY A 89 12.60 21.30 -2.26
N LYS A 90 12.85 20.18 -2.96
CA LYS A 90 11.78 19.28 -3.46
C LYS A 90 10.92 18.65 -2.36
N TYR A 91 11.48 18.51 -1.15
CA TYR A 91 10.79 17.95 0.02
C TYR A 91 10.12 19.03 0.88
N GLY A 92 10.34 20.31 0.57
CA GLY A 92 9.82 21.46 1.31
C GLY A 92 8.33 21.74 1.09
N GLU A 93 7.75 21.19 0.04
CA GLU A 93 6.35 21.38 -0.34
C GLU A 93 5.46 20.31 0.29
N LEU A 94 4.34 20.76 0.87
CA LEU A 94 3.21 19.89 1.14
C LEU A 94 2.46 19.62 -0.16
N ARG A 95 1.95 18.40 -0.32
CA ARG A 95 1.28 17.97 -1.53
C ARG A 95 -0.04 17.34 -1.18
N VAL A 96 -1.05 17.69 -1.97
CA VAL A 96 -2.34 17.02 -1.98
C VAL A 96 -2.42 16.15 -3.22
N ARG A 97 -2.86 14.92 -3.05
CA ARG A 97 -3.23 14.02 -4.14
C ARG A 97 -4.65 13.53 -3.94
N LYS A 98 -5.37 13.46 -5.05
CA LYS A 98 -6.75 13.00 -5.11
C LYS A 98 -6.70 11.69 -5.87
N ASP A 99 -6.40 10.63 -5.13
CA ASP A 99 -6.13 9.34 -5.73
C ASP A 99 -7.40 8.51 -5.62
N TYR A 100 -8.28 8.70 -6.61
CA TYR A 100 -9.45 7.85 -6.76
C TYR A 100 -8.98 6.48 -7.22
N SER A 101 -9.59 5.43 -6.70
CA SER A 101 -9.45 4.13 -7.35
C SER A 101 -10.20 4.19 -8.67
N TYR A 102 -9.51 3.85 -9.74
CA TYR A 102 -10.07 3.80 -11.08
C TYR A 102 -9.42 2.66 -11.87
N HIS A 103 -10.12 2.23 -12.90
CA HIS A 103 -9.55 1.44 -13.96
C HIS A 103 -10.21 1.86 -15.28
N GLN A 104 -9.46 1.79 -16.36
CA GLN A 104 -10.01 2.01 -17.70
C GLN A 104 -10.92 0.85 -18.11
N THR A 105 -11.86 1.15 -19.00
CA THR A 105 -12.78 0.14 -19.58
C THR A 105 -12.05 -0.83 -20.50
N SER A 106 -10.93 -0.41 -21.09
CA SER A 106 -9.98 -1.28 -21.79
C SER A 106 -8.55 -0.79 -21.56
N PHE A 107 -7.59 -1.72 -21.52
CA PHE A 107 -6.18 -1.42 -21.30
C PHE A 107 -5.38 -1.37 -22.60
N TRP A 108 -6.01 -1.63 -23.75
CA TRP A 108 -5.34 -1.57 -25.04
C TRP A 108 -6.31 -1.27 -26.19
N ARG A 109 -5.74 -0.89 -27.34
CA ARG A 109 -6.39 -0.84 -28.65
C ARG A 109 -5.31 -1.09 -29.71
N PRO A 110 -5.65 -1.33 -30.99
CA PRO A 110 -4.63 -1.53 -32.02
C PRO A 110 -3.57 -0.42 -32.00
N GLY A 111 -2.30 -0.80 -31.80
CA GLY A 111 -1.15 0.09 -31.73
C GLY A 111 -0.99 0.88 -30.42
N MET A 112 -1.75 0.60 -29.36
CA MET A 112 -1.64 1.33 -28.08
C MET A 112 -1.94 0.44 -26.88
N ILE A 113 -1.10 0.52 -25.84
CA ILE A 113 -1.24 -0.18 -24.56
C ILE A 113 -1.16 0.86 -23.43
N LEU A 114 -1.96 0.67 -22.38
CA LEU A 114 -1.91 1.43 -21.13
C LEU A 114 -1.22 0.61 -20.05
N VAL A 115 -0.25 1.18 -19.35
CA VAL A 115 0.48 0.51 -18.24
C VAL A 115 0.52 1.41 -17.01
N GLY A 116 0.64 0.80 -15.82
CA GLY A 116 0.61 1.50 -14.53
C GLY A 116 -0.64 2.34 -14.33
N ASP A 117 -0.47 3.48 -13.66
CA ASP A 117 -1.54 4.44 -13.36
C ASP A 117 -2.29 4.94 -14.61
N ALA A 118 -1.72 4.84 -15.82
CA ALA A 118 -2.49 5.16 -17.04
C ALA A 118 -3.67 4.19 -17.28
N ALA A 119 -3.55 2.95 -16.80
CA ALA A 119 -4.56 1.91 -16.93
C ALA A 119 -5.46 1.79 -15.70
N CYS A 120 -4.87 1.72 -14.51
CA CYS A 120 -5.61 1.56 -13.26
C CYS A 120 -4.80 1.96 -12.02
N PHE A 121 -5.52 2.31 -10.97
CA PHE A 121 -4.99 2.62 -9.64
C PHE A 121 -5.97 2.17 -8.56
N VAL A 122 -5.47 1.68 -7.42
CA VAL A 122 -6.30 1.19 -6.31
C VAL A 122 -6.30 2.19 -5.15
N ASP A 123 -5.36 2.08 -4.21
CA ASP A 123 -5.20 2.91 -3.00
C ASP A 123 -3.77 2.69 -2.46
N PRO A 124 -3.15 3.68 -1.79
CA PRO A 124 -1.75 3.57 -1.39
C PRO A 124 -1.48 2.67 -0.18
N VAL A 125 -2.49 2.16 0.56
CA VAL A 125 -2.27 1.48 1.84
C VAL A 125 -1.29 0.30 1.80
N PHE A 126 -1.30 -0.48 0.71
CA PHE A 126 -0.39 -1.61 0.52
C PHE A 126 0.80 -1.31 -0.40
N SER A 127 0.99 -0.05 -0.78
CA SER A 127 2.12 0.38 -1.63
C SER A 127 2.26 -0.39 -2.96
N SER A 128 1.16 -0.92 -3.51
CA SER A 128 1.20 -1.80 -4.69
C SER A 128 1.32 -1.09 -6.04
N GLY A 129 1.22 0.24 -6.08
CA GLY A 129 1.22 1.01 -7.34
C GLY A 129 2.46 0.79 -8.20
N VAL A 130 3.66 0.81 -7.60
CA VAL A 130 4.92 0.58 -8.34
C VAL A 130 5.02 -0.86 -8.83
N HIS A 131 4.59 -1.83 -8.01
CA HIS A 131 4.47 -3.23 -8.44
C HIS A 131 3.56 -3.36 -9.65
N LEU A 132 2.33 -2.86 -9.59
CA LEU A 132 1.37 -2.89 -10.70
C LEU A 132 1.92 -2.20 -11.97
N ALA A 133 2.62 -1.08 -11.83
CA ALA A 133 3.23 -0.37 -12.94
C ALA A 133 4.37 -1.18 -13.60
N THR A 134 5.27 -1.75 -12.80
CA THR A 134 6.38 -2.56 -13.33
C THR A 134 5.90 -3.90 -13.91
N TYR A 135 4.93 -4.55 -13.26
CA TYR A 135 4.34 -5.80 -13.72
C TYR A 135 3.59 -5.61 -15.05
N SER A 136 2.75 -4.57 -15.17
CA SER A 136 2.11 -4.25 -16.45
C SER A 136 3.11 -3.85 -17.53
N GLY A 137 4.19 -3.14 -17.18
CA GLY A 137 5.31 -2.89 -18.08
C GLY A 137 5.94 -4.17 -18.63
N LEU A 138 6.18 -5.16 -17.75
CA LEU A 138 6.68 -6.48 -18.15
C LEU A 138 5.70 -7.22 -19.06
N LEU A 139 4.42 -7.27 -18.71
CA LEU A 139 3.40 -7.93 -19.52
C LEU A 139 3.28 -7.28 -20.92
N ALA A 140 3.29 -5.94 -20.98
CA ALA A 140 3.24 -5.21 -22.24
C ALA A 140 4.48 -5.50 -23.10
N ALA A 141 5.68 -5.51 -22.50
CA ALA A 141 6.92 -5.84 -23.21
C ALA A 141 6.89 -7.27 -23.77
N ARG A 142 6.39 -8.24 -23.00
CA ARG A 142 6.20 -9.63 -23.47
C ARG A 142 5.27 -9.67 -24.68
N SER A 143 4.10 -9.04 -24.59
CA SER A 143 3.13 -9.01 -25.69
C SER A 143 3.69 -8.33 -26.94
N ILE A 144 4.37 -7.18 -26.80
CA ILE A 144 5.00 -6.48 -27.93
C ILE A 144 6.07 -7.35 -28.59
N ASN A 145 6.94 -7.99 -27.80
CA ASN A 145 8.01 -8.83 -28.32
C ASN A 145 7.45 -10.05 -29.09
N SER A 146 6.42 -10.71 -28.58
CA SER A 146 5.78 -11.85 -29.26
C SER A 146 5.11 -11.43 -30.57
N VAL A 147 4.50 -10.25 -30.63
CA VAL A 147 3.87 -9.73 -31.86
C VAL A 147 4.92 -9.35 -32.89
N LEU A 148 5.97 -8.61 -32.49
CA LEU A 148 7.05 -8.21 -33.39
C LEU A 148 7.92 -9.41 -33.85
N GLY A 149 7.99 -10.47 -33.03
CA GLY A 149 8.66 -11.73 -33.37
C GLY A 149 7.84 -12.63 -34.30
N GLY A 150 6.55 -12.36 -34.49
CA GLY A 150 5.66 -13.20 -35.28
C GLY A 150 5.17 -14.47 -34.58
N ASP A 151 5.33 -14.56 -33.25
CA ASP A 151 4.92 -15.72 -32.45
C ASP A 151 3.39 -15.78 -32.28
N THR A 152 2.72 -14.63 -32.29
CA THR A 152 1.26 -14.49 -32.15
C THR A 152 0.76 -13.17 -32.75
N ASP A 153 -0.54 -13.08 -33.03
CA ASP A 153 -1.17 -11.81 -33.44
C ASP A 153 -1.38 -10.85 -32.26
N GLU A 154 -1.49 -9.55 -32.58
CA GLU A 154 -1.67 -8.45 -31.61
C GLU A 154 -2.88 -8.64 -30.71
N LYS A 155 -4.02 -9.04 -31.27
CA LYS A 155 -5.26 -9.17 -30.51
C LYS A 155 -5.11 -10.25 -29.44
N THR A 156 -4.54 -11.40 -29.79
CA THR A 156 -4.29 -12.48 -28.85
C THR A 156 -3.34 -12.03 -27.73
N ALA A 157 -2.20 -11.43 -28.08
CA ALA A 157 -1.18 -11.00 -27.11
C ALA A 157 -1.69 -9.91 -26.14
N LEU A 158 -2.47 -8.96 -26.63
CA LEU A 158 -2.97 -7.85 -25.82
C LEU A 158 -4.21 -8.22 -25.00
N THR A 159 -5.00 -9.19 -25.46
CA THR A 159 -6.07 -9.79 -24.64
C THR A 159 -5.50 -10.49 -23.42
N GLU A 160 -4.41 -11.26 -23.58
CA GLU A 160 -3.72 -11.93 -22.47
C GLU A 160 -3.08 -10.93 -21.50
N PHE A 161 -2.44 -9.87 -22.02
CA PHE A 161 -1.93 -8.76 -21.22
C PHE A 161 -3.02 -8.15 -20.32
N GLU A 162 -4.16 -7.79 -20.90
CA GLU A 162 -5.24 -7.16 -20.15
C GLU A 162 -5.83 -8.13 -19.11
N ALA A 163 -6.01 -9.40 -19.47
CA ALA A 163 -6.52 -10.43 -18.55
C ALA A 163 -5.62 -10.60 -17.32
N ARG A 164 -4.30 -10.73 -17.52
CA ARG A 164 -3.35 -10.87 -16.40
C ARG A 164 -3.27 -9.61 -15.54
N TYR A 165 -3.24 -8.45 -16.17
CA TYR A 165 -3.14 -7.21 -15.41
C TYR A 165 -4.42 -6.94 -14.59
N ARG A 166 -5.60 -7.22 -15.16
CA ARG A 166 -6.88 -7.13 -14.43
C ARG A 166 -6.96 -8.11 -13.28
N ARG A 167 -6.42 -9.33 -13.43
CA ARG A 167 -6.35 -10.30 -12.33
C ARG A 167 -5.53 -9.77 -11.16
N GLU A 168 -4.33 -9.27 -11.42
CA GLU A 168 -3.46 -8.70 -10.39
C GLU A 168 -4.12 -7.51 -9.69
N TYR A 169 -4.67 -6.57 -10.47
CA TYR A 169 -5.43 -5.43 -9.94
C TYR A 169 -6.61 -5.89 -9.07
N GLY A 170 -7.37 -6.89 -9.52
CA GLY A 170 -8.53 -7.43 -8.81
C GLY A 170 -8.18 -7.99 -7.44
N VAL A 171 -7.06 -8.70 -7.34
CA VAL A 171 -6.58 -9.26 -6.06
C VAL A 171 -6.29 -8.16 -5.04
N PHE A 172 -5.58 -7.08 -5.43
CA PHE A 172 -5.35 -5.94 -4.54
C PHE A 172 -6.64 -5.19 -4.19
N TYR A 173 -7.55 -5.04 -5.16
CA TYR A 173 -8.82 -4.34 -4.95
C TYR A 173 -9.74 -5.08 -3.95
N GLU A 174 -9.86 -6.39 -4.08
CA GLU A 174 -10.67 -7.23 -3.17
C GLU A 174 -10.09 -7.23 -1.76
N PHE A 175 -8.77 -7.33 -1.66
CA PHE A 175 -8.09 -7.28 -0.38
C PHE A 175 -8.27 -5.93 0.33
N LEU A 176 -8.13 -4.84 -0.42
CA LEU A 176 -8.35 -3.51 0.10
C LEU A 176 -9.78 -3.29 0.60
N THR A 177 -10.77 -3.77 -0.18
CA THR A 177 -12.19 -3.70 0.21
C THR A 177 -12.41 -4.40 1.54
N SER A 178 -11.75 -5.55 1.72
CA SER A 178 -11.76 -6.28 2.97
C SER A 178 -11.10 -5.46 4.08
N PHE A 179 -9.87 -5.00 3.88
CA PHE A 179 -9.10 -4.25 4.88
C PHE A 179 -9.87 -3.06 5.48
N TYR A 180 -10.52 -2.24 4.64
CA TYR A 180 -11.32 -1.11 5.13
C TYR A 180 -12.60 -1.52 5.88
N GLN A 181 -13.17 -2.69 5.61
CA GLN A 181 -14.30 -3.24 6.38
C GLN A 181 -13.87 -3.83 7.73
N MET A 182 -12.58 -4.13 7.88
CA MET A 182 -12.00 -4.91 8.98
C MET A 182 -11.38 -4.06 10.09
N ASN A 183 -11.40 -2.73 9.99
CA ASN A 183 -10.96 -1.79 11.05
C ASN A 183 -11.85 -1.84 12.31
N VAL A 184 -12.49 -2.99 12.56
CA VAL A 184 -13.43 -3.35 13.61
C VAL A 184 -12.95 -4.58 14.40
N ASN A 185 -12.05 -5.45 13.87
CA ASN A 185 -11.51 -6.62 14.60
C ASN A 185 -10.19 -7.19 14.00
N GLU A 186 -9.14 -7.36 14.81
CA GLU A 186 -7.77 -7.79 14.40
C GLU A 186 -7.68 -9.26 13.93
N ASP A 187 -8.45 -10.19 14.51
CA ASP A 187 -8.44 -11.61 14.11
C ASP A 187 -8.92 -11.86 12.67
N SER A 188 -9.48 -10.84 12.04
CA SER A 188 -10.03 -10.90 10.69
C SER A 188 -8.93 -10.87 9.60
N TYR A 189 -7.78 -10.22 9.88
CA TYR A 189 -6.74 -9.87 8.89
C TYR A 189 -6.25 -11.08 8.07
N PHE A 190 -5.87 -12.15 8.76
CA PHE A 190 -5.21 -13.30 8.17
C PHE A 190 -6.21 -14.21 7.44
N TRP A 191 -7.35 -14.51 8.08
CA TRP A 191 -8.39 -15.38 7.53
C TRP A 191 -8.91 -14.89 6.17
N GLN A 192 -9.07 -13.56 6.01
CA GLN A 192 -9.61 -12.99 4.78
C GLN A 192 -8.56 -12.92 3.66
N ALA A 193 -7.28 -12.68 3.98
CA ALA A 193 -6.20 -12.77 3.01
C ALA A 193 -6.12 -14.17 2.37
N LYS A 194 -6.29 -15.23 3.16
CA LYS A 194 -6.39 -16.61 2.67
C LYS A 194 -7.58 -16.83 1.74
N LYS A 195 -8.74 -16.25 2.07
CA LYS A 195 -9.95 -16.34 1.24
C LYS A 195 -9.77 -15.64 -0.13
N VAL A 196 -9.12 -14.48 -0.17
CA VAL A 196 -8.91 -13.70 -1.41
C VAL A 196 -7.84 -14.32 -2.30
N THR A 197 -6.73 -14.77 -1.71
CA THR A 197 -5.64 -15.42 -2.46
C THR A 197 -6.01 -16.83 -2.95
N ASN A 198 -6.91 -17.52 -2.22
CA ASN A 198 -7.37 -18.87 -2.53
C ASN A 198 -6.20 -19.86 -2.76
N ASN A 199 -5.12 -19.72 -1.98
CA ASN A 199 -3.95 -20.60 -2.01
C ASN A 199 -4.03 -21.67 -0.89
N GLN A 200 -3.12 -22.64 -0.92
CA GLN A 200 -3.05 -23.72 0.08
C GLN A 200 -2.21 -23.33 1.31
N HIS A 201 -1.77 -22.08 1.40
CA HIS A 201 -0.86 -21.61 2.44
C HIS A 201 -1.61 -21.31 3.76
N THR A 202 -0.84 -21.12 4.83
CA THR A 202 -1.38 -20.60 6.09
C THR A 202 -1.86 -19.16 5.92
N GLU A 203 -2.70 -18.68 6.83
CA GLU A 203 -3.32 -17.36 6.69
C GLU A 203 -2.31 -16.20 6.66
N ILE A 204 -1.20 -16.35 7.40
CA ILE A 204 -0.11 -15.37 7.43
C ILE A 204 0.77 -15.43 6.18
N GLU A 205 1.00 -16.61 5.63
CA GLU A 205 1.69 -16.78 4.35
C GLU A 205 0.86 -16.20 3.21
N SER A 206 -0.46 -16.43 3.19
CA SER A 206 -1.39 -15.81 2.23
C SER A 206 -1.35 -14.28 2.29
N PHE A 207 -1.25 -13.72 3.50
CA PHE A 207 -1.10 -12.28 3.68
C PHE A 207 0.25 -11.76 3.14
N VAL A 208 1.34 -12.46 3.45
CA VAL A 208 2.68 -12.08 2.98
C VAL A 208 2.82 -12.21 1.46
N ASP A 209 2.23 -13.25 0.85
CA ASP A 209 2.15 -13.41 -0.60
C ASP A 209 1.45 -12.22 -1.26
N LEU A 210 0.39 -11.75 -0.64
CA LEU A 210 -0.46 -10.68 -1.15
C LEU A 210 0.22 -9.31 -1.03
N VAL A 211 0.72 -8.97 0.16
CA VAL A 211 1.47 -7.72 0.40
C VAL A 211 2.78 -7.72 -0.38
N GLY A 212 3.39 -8.89 -0.58
CA GLY A 212 4.57 -9.09 -1.41
C GLY A 212 4.31 -9.03 -2.92
N GLY A 213 3.05 -9.00 -3.38
CA GLY A 213 2.69 -8.94 -4.80
C GLY A 213 2.91 -10.24 -5.58
N VAL A 214 2.83 -11.39 -4.91
CA VAL A 214 3.06 -12.74 -5.48
C VAL A 214 1.76 -13.56 -5.60
N SER A 215 0.67 -13.06 -5.05
CA SER A 215 -0.61 -13.78 -4.91
C SER A 215 -1.28 -14.22 -6.22
N SER A 216 -0.91 -13.69 -7.40
CA SER A 216 -1.49 -14.13 -8.67
C SER A 216 -0.99 -15.47 -9.19
N GLY A 217 0.04 -16.04 -8.57
CA GLY A 217 0.62 -17.33 -8.97
C GLY A 217 1.49 -17.24 -10.22
N GLU A 218 2.00 -16.05 -10.57
CA GLU A 218 2.91 -15.84 -11.69
C GLU A 218 4.30 -16.41 -11.36
N ALA A 219 4.59 -17.63 -11.82
CA ALA A 219 5.85 -18.35 -11.55
C ALA A 219 7.13 -17.62 -12.01
N ALA A 220 6.99 -16.56 -12.83
CA ALA A 220 8.11 -15.73 -13.25
C ALA A 220 8.65 -14.81 -12.13
N LEU A 221 7.92 -14.62 -11.03
CA LEU A 221 8.26 -13.62 -10.01
C LEU A 221 9.00 -14.21 -8.78
N THR A 222 8.95 -15.52 -8.48
CA THR A 222 9.68 -16.08 -7.32
C THR A 222 9.84 -17.62 -7.28
N PRO A 223 10.96 -18.14 -6.72
CA PRO A 223 11.07 -19.50 -6.18
C PRO A 223 10.40 -19.59 -4.79
N THR A 224 9.66 -20.68 -4.54
CA THR A 224 8.80 -20.93 -3.38
C THR A 224 9.50 -20.81 -2.01
N ASP A 225 10.79 -21.14 -1.93
CA ASP A 225 11.52 -21.20 -0.65
C ASP A 225 11.71 -19.84 0.04
N ARG A 226 11.79 -18.74 -0.73
CA ARG A 226 11.97 -17.38 -0.18
C ARG A 226 10.72 -16.79 0.47
N ILE A 227 9.56 -17.32 0.13
CA ILE A 227 8.27 -16.86 0.64
C ILE A 227 8.06 -17.36 2.07
N VAL A 228 8.37 -18.64 2.31
CA VAL A 228 8.26 -19.30 3.61
C VAL A 228 9.16 -18.61 4.65
N GLU A 229 10.39 -18.27 4.26
CA GLU A 229 11.34 -17.55 5.12
C GLU A 229 10.82 -16.16 5.54
N ARG A 230 10.30 -15.37 4.58
CA ARG A 230 9.71 -14.05 4.85
C ARG A 230 8.43 -14.11 5.68
N SER A 231 7.63 -15.16 5.51
CA SER A 231 6.41 -15.33 6.31
C SER A 231 6.72 -15.67 7.76
N ALA A 232 7.73 -16.51 8.01
CA ALA A 232 8.21 -16.80 9.35
C ALA A 232 8.78 -15.54 10.04
N GLU A 233 9.57 -14.73 9.33
CA GLU A 233 10.07 -13.44 9.83
C GLU A 233 8.94 -12.46 10.19
N PHE A 234 7.92 -12.38 9.33
CA PHE A 234 6.76 -11.52 9.55
C PHE A 234 5.90 -11.98 10.74
N SER A 235 5.62 -13.28 10.85
CA SER A 235 4.89 -13.84 12.00
C SER A 235 5.59 -13.55 13.32
N ALA A 236 6.91 -13.76 13.38
CA ALA A 236 7.70 -13.48 14.57
C ALA A 236 7.68 -11.99 14.94
N ALA A 237 7.66 -11.09 13.94
CA ALA A 237 7.57 -9.65 14.18
C ALA A 237 6.22 -9.24 14.77
N VAL A 238 5.11 -9.80 14.26
CA VAL A 238 3.76 -9.56 14.77
C VAL A 238 3.63 -10.06 16.21
N ASP A 239 4.10 -11.28 16.49
CA ASP A 239 4.06 -11.87 17.83
C ASP A 239 4.90 -11.06 18.84
N GLN A 240 6.06 -10.55 18.42
CA GLN A 240 6.91 -9.71 19.26
C GLN A 240 6.29 -8.33 19.55
N MET A 241 5.57 -7.75 18.59
CA MET A 241 4.82 -6.51 18.79
C MET A 241 3.59 -6.72 19.69
N ALA A 242 2.95 -7.89 19.62
CA ALA A 242 1.81 -8.24 20.49
C ALA A 242 2.24 -8.64 21.92
N GLY A 243 3.47 -9.15 22.09
CA GLY A 243 4.00 -9.61 23.39
C GLY A 243 4.80 -8.56 24.20
N GLY A 244 5.04 -7.37 23.65
CA GLY A 244 5.74 -6.27 24.33
C GLY A 244 4.78 -5.33 25.05
N ASP A 245 4.88 -5.29 26.39
CA ASP A 245 4.15 -4.46 27.35
C ASP A 245 2.69 -4.86 27.66
N GLU A 246 2.55 -5.82 28.57
CA GLU A 246 1.34 -6.02 29.40
C GLU A 246 0.97 -4.81 30.29
N ASP A 247 1.74 -3.72 30.29
CA ASP A 247 1.48 -2.53 31.13
C ASP A 247 1.21 -1.22 30.36
N SER A 248 0.98 -1.27 29.03
CA SER A 248 0.54 -0.10 28.25
C SER A 248 -0.61 -0.37 27.27
N MET A 249 -1.31 -1.49 27.40
CA MET A 249 -2.63 -1.65 26.76
C MET A 249 -3.67 -0.86 27.56
N VAL A 250 -3.73 0.46 27.32
CA VAL A 250 -4.87 1.27 27.75
C VAL A 250 -6.11 0.69 27.07
N PRO A 251 -7.11 0.18 27.82
CA PRO A 251 -8.31 -0.38 27.24
C PRO A 251 -9.07 0.73 26.50
N LEU A 252 -9.16 0.64 25.17
CA LEU A 252 -10.06 1.47 24.39
C LEU A 252 -11.50 1.03 24.68
N TYR A 253 -12.14 1.83 25.55
CA TYR A 253 -13.55 1.91 25.91
C TYR A 253 -14.08 0.99 27.04
N LYS A 254 -14.55 1.67 28.11
CA LYS A 254 -15.77 1.27 28.84
C LYS A 254 -16.89 2.23 28.43
N SER A 255 -17.95 1.62 27.87
CA SER A 255 -19.35 2.05 27.75
C SER A 255 -19.67 3.39 27.11
#